data_AF-A0A1H4CES2-F1
#
_entry.id   AF-A0A1H4CES2-F1
#
_cell.length_a   1.000
_cell.length_b   1.000
_cell.length_c   1.000
_cell.angle_alpha   90.00
_cell.angle_beta   90.00
_cell.angle_gamma   90.00
#
_symmetry.space_group_name_H-M   'P 1'
#
loop_
_entity.id
_entity.type
_entity.pdbx_description
1 polymer ?
#
loop_
_entity_poly.entity_id
_entity_poly.type
_entity_poly.pdbx_seq_one_letter_code
_entity_poly.pdbx_strand_id
1 'polypeptide(L)' 'MTIWETEIIAVNPHTGKLCTFAGPHVRAFTPGLAQQWCDTNGYGYLKVTGGRIVQEVPCIPGTNKPDWSRAKNYDAELN' A
#
# COMPACT_ATOMS: atom_id res chain seq x y z
N MET A 1 -10.19 -9.98 -5.37
CA MET A 1 -10.32 -8.87 -4.39
C MET A 1 -9.24 -7.85 -4.68
N THR A 2 -9.57 -6.56 -4.64
CA THR A 2 -8.64 -5.47 -4.97
C THR A 2 -7.69 -5.17 -3.80
N ILE A 3 -6.45 -4.81 -4.12
CA ILE A 3 -5.49 -4.32 -3.12
C ILE A 3 -5.48 -2.79 -3.17
N TRP A 4 -5.62 -2.17 -2.00
CA TRP A 4 -5.68 -0.72 -1.82
C TRP A 4 -4.46 -0.21 -1.08
N GLU A 5 -3.96 0.93 -1.55
CA GLU A 5 -2.90 1.68 -0.87
C GLU A 5 -3.45 2.43 0.35
N THR A 6 -2.62 2.51 1.39
CA THR A 6 -2.90 3.32 2.58
C THR A 6 -1.74 4.27 2.84
N GLU A 7 -2.05 5.39 3.47
CA GLU A 7 -1.07 6.39 3.89
C GLU A 7 -1.32 6.85 5.33
N ILE A 8 -0.25 7.35 5.97
CA ILE A 8 -0.29 8.04 7.26
C ILE A 8 0.52 9.32 7.17
N ILE A 9 0.07 10.37 7.85
CA ILE A 9 0.87 11.58 8.09
C ILE A 9 1.50 11.46 9.48
N ALA A 10 2.83 11.50 9.54
CA ALA A 10 3.58 11.40 10.79
C ALA A 10 4.84 12.27 10.77
N VAL A 11 5.41 12.55 11.94
CA VAL A 11 6.70 13.24 12.04
C VAL A 11 7.81 12.24 11.75
N ASN A 12 8.66 12.54 10.76
CA ASN A 12 9.83 11.74 10.46
C ASN A 12 10.84 11.81 11.62
N PRO A 13 11.22 10.68 12.24
CA PRO A 13 12.07 10.68 13.43
C PRO A 13 13.51 11.16 13.16
N HIS A 14 13.97 11.11 11.90
CA HIS A 14 15.31 11.53 11.52
C HIS A 14 15.41 13.02 11.20
N THR A 15 14.32 13.62 10.73
CA THR A 15 14.34 15.01 10.24
C THR A 15 13.45 15.96 11.03
N GLY A 16 12.55 15.45 11.88
CA GLY A 16 11.57 16.25 12.62
C GLY A 16 10.47 16.87 11.76
N LYS A 17 10.42 16.55 10.45
CA LYS A 17 9.44 17.10 9.51
C LYS A 17 8.19 16.23 9.45
N LEU A 18 7.04 16.87 9.26
CA LEU A 18 5.80 16.17 8.92
C LEU A 18 5.90 15.59 7.51
N CYS A 19 5.68 14.29 7.36
CA CYS A 19 5.76 13.57 6.09
C CYS A 19 4.59 12.61 5.95
N THR A 20 4.26 12.28 4.70
CA THR A 20 3.34 11.19 4.37
C THR A 20 4.15 9.91 4.16
N PHE A 21 3.71 8.81 4.77
CA PHE A 21 4.33 7.50 4.66
C PHE A 21 3.33 6.48 4.11
N ALA A 22 3.82 5.56 3.28
CA ALA A 22 3.04 4.41 2.84
C ALA A 22 2.75 3.48 4.02
N GLY A 23 1.50 3.05 4.16
CA GLY A 23 1.05 2.06 5.12
C GLY A 23 0.97 0.65 4.52
N PRO A 24 0.43 -0.33 5.27
CA PRO A 24 0.18 -1.67 4.76
C PRO A 24 -0.86 -1.68 3.63
N HIS A 25 -0.77 -2.69 2.77
CA HIS A 25 -1.73 -2.92 1.70
C HIS A 25 -2.98 -3.62 2.25
N VAL A 26 -4.17 -3.12 1.88
CA VAL A 26 -5.45 -3.65 2.38
C VAL A 26 -6.22 -4.32 1.24
N ARG A 27 -6.70 -5.55 1.47
CA ARG A 27 -7.52 -6.28 0.49
C ARG A 27 -9.00 -6.04 0.76
N ALA A 28 -9.71 -5.43 -0.18
CA ALA A 28 -11.16 -5.22 -0.11
C ALA A 28 -11.78 -5.06 -1.50
N PHE A 29 -13.10 -5.21 -1.61
CA PHE A 29 -13.81 -5.01 -2.88
C PHE A 29 -13.91 -3.54 -3.28
N THR A 30 -14.05 -2.64 -2.31
CA THR A 30 -14.20 -1.19 -2.53
C THR A 30 -13.27 -0.42 -1.59
N PRO A 31 -12.89 0.83 -1.92
CA PRO A 31 -12.03 1.62 -1.04
C PRO A 31 -12.72 1.96 0.29
N GLY A 32 -14.05 2.11 0.28
CA GLY A 32 -14.82 2.32 1.52
C GLY A 32 -14.76 1.11 2.47
N LEU A 33 -14.84 -0.12 1.93
CA LEU A 33 -14.65 -1.33 2.72
C LEU A 33 -13.20 -1.46 3.22
N ALA A 34 -12.21 -1.05 2.42
CA ALA A 34 -10.83 -1.00 2.87
C ALA A 34 -10.66 -0.01 4.04
N GLN A 35 -11.29 1.17 3.98
CA GLN A 35 -11.23 2.15 5.06
C GLN A 35 -11.90 1.62 6.33
N GLN A 36 -13.10 1.05 6.21
CA GLN A 36 -13.80 0.44 7.34
C GLN A 36 -12.97 -0.68 7.99
N TRP A 37 -12.24 -1.46 7.19
CA TRP A 37 -11.33 -2.46 7.72
C TRP A 37 -10.21 -1.81 8.54
N CYS A 38 -9.59 -0.73 8.03
CA CYS A 38 -8.59 0.03 8.80
C CYS A 38 -9.16 0.51 10.15
N ASP A 39 -10.34 1.12 10.12
CA ASP A 39 -10.99 1.73 11.29
C ASP A 39 -11.29 0.70 12.40
N THR A 40 -11.56 -0.55 12.01
CA THR A 40 -11.98 -1.62 12.94
C THR A 40 -10.86 -2.57 13.36
N ASN A 41 -9.71 -2.56 12.69
CA ASN A 41 -8.60 -3.51 12.92
C ASN A 41 -7.35 -2.86 13.54
N GLY A 42 -7.51 -1.73 14.23
CA GLY A 42 -6.40 -1.04 14.90
C GLY A 42 -5.56 -0.14 13.98
N TYR A 43 -6.05 0.14 12.77
CA TYR A 43 -5.39 0.99 11.78
C TYR A 43 -6.20 2.26 11.46
N GLY A 44 -7.09 2.71 12.34
CA GLY A 44 -7.96 3.88 12.08
C GLY A 44 -7.24 5.21 11.87
N TYR A 45 -5.92 5.24 12.06
CA TYR A 45 -5.05 6.37 11.71
C TYR A 45 -4.58 6.35 10.25
N LEU A 46 -4.80 5.24 9.52
CA LEU A 46 -4.49 5.12 8.11
C LEU A 46 -5.64 5.65 7.25
N LYS A 47 -5.27 6.31 6.16
CA LYS A 47 -6.19 6.74 5.12
C LYS A 47 -6.00 5.87 3.88
N VAL A 48 -7.07 5.29 3.36
CA VAL A 48 -7.08 4.65 2.03
C VAL A 48 -7.05 5.74 0.97
N THR A 49 -6.02 5.74 0.11
CA THR A 49 -5.81 6.81 -0.89
C THR A 49 -6.74 6.69 -2.10
N GLY A 50 -7.36 5.52 -2.28
CA GLY A 50 -8.12 5.17 -3.49
C GLY A 50 -7.25 4.64 -4.62
N GLY A 51 -5.92 4.61 -4.45
CA GLY A 51 -4.98 3.94 -5.35
C GLY A 51 -5.16 2.43 -5.28
N ARG A 52 -5.37 1.80 -6.45
CA ARG A 52 -5.39 0.34 -6.59
C ARG A 52 -3.99 -0.16 -6.94
N ILE A 53 -3.52 -1.17 -6.24
CA ILE A 53 -2.26 -1.85 -6.57
C ILE A 53 -2.57 -2.95 -7.56
N VAL A 54 -2.16 -2.73 -8.81
CA VAL A 54 -2.30 -3.71 -9.92
C VAL A 54 -1.07 -4.60 -10.04
N GLN A 55 0.10 -4.09 -9.65
CA GLN A 55 1.37 -4.81 -9.75
C GLN A 55 2.38 -4.30 -8.73
N GLU A 56 3.17 -5.21 -8.18
CA GLU A 56 4.36 -4.89 -7.39
C GLU A 56 5.60 -5.45 -8.08
N VAL A 57 6.63 -4.62 -8.24
CA VAL A 57 7.92 -5.03 -8.80
C VAL A 57 8.99 -4.79 -7.73
N PRO A 58 9.55 -5.85 -7.12
CA PRO A 58 10.60 -5.69 -6.14
C PRO A 58 11.90 -5.20 -6.80
N CYS A 59 12.83 -4.70 -5.99
CA CYS A 59 14.19 -4.42 -6.46
C CYS A 59 15.05 -5.69 -6.44
N ILE A 60 16.01 -5.78 -7.37
CA ILE A 60 17.07 -6.79 -7.31
C ILE A 60 17.88 -6.55 -6.02
N PRO A 61 18.13 -7.57 -5.18
CA PRO A 61 18.83 -7.39 -3.90
C PRO A 61 20.15 -6.63 -4.04
N GLY A 62 20.34 -5.61 -3.19
CA GLY A 62 21.54 -4.77 -3.21
C GLY A 62 21.59 -3.71 -4.31
N THR A 63 20.52 -3.55 -5.10
CA THR A 63 20.44 -2.52 -6.14
C THR A 63 19.09 -1.80 -6.09
N ASN A 64 19.00 -0.64 -6.74
CA ASN A 64 17.74 0.07 -6.97
C ASN A 64 17.15 -0.23 -8.36
N LYS A 65 17.53 -1.35 -8.97
CA LYS A 65 17.02 -1.77 -10.28
C LYS A 65 15.80 -2.68 -10.09
N PRO A 66 14.74 -2.52 -10.91
CA PRO A 66 13.56 -3.38 -10.83
C PRO A 66 13.89 -4.82 -11.21
N ASP A 67 13.38 -5.78 -10.44
CA ASP A 67 13.41 -7.21 -10.73
C ASP A 67 12.07 -7.64 -11.35
N TRP A 68 11.98 -7.53 -12.66
CA TRP A 68 10.79 -7.93 -13.42
C TRP A 68 10.50 -9.43 -13.33
N SER A 69 11.49 -10.27 -13.03
CA SER A 69 11.29 -11.72 -12.92
C SER A 69 10.48 -12.12 -11.68
N ARG A 70 10.46 -11.24 -10.67
CA ARG A 70 9.73 -11.41 -9.41
C ARG A 70 8.52 -10.47 -9.31
N ALA A 71 8.10 -9.88 -10.43
CA ALA A 71 6.93 -9.02 -10.45
C ALA A 71 5.67 -9.81 -10.10
N LYS A 72 4.85 -9.28 -9.20
CA LYS A 72 3.55 -9.84 -8.82
C LYS A 72 2.46 -9.00 -9.45
N ASN A 73 1.66 -9.61 -10.31
CA ASN A 73 0.50 -8.97 -10.93
C ASN A 73 -0.76 -9.39 -10.18
N TYR A 74 -1.53 -8.42 -9.69
CA TYR A 74 -2.73 -8.64 -8.90
C TYR A 74 -4.03 -8.47 -9.72
N ASP A 75 -3.95 -7.89 -10.91
CA ASP A 75 -5.09 -7.76 -11.83
C ASP A 75 -5.21 -8.97 -12.79
N ALA A 76 -4.10 -9.65 -13.10
CA ALA A 76 -4.11 -10.81 -13.99
C ALA A 76 -4.85 -12.04 -13.42
N GLU A 77 -5.07 -12.11 -12.11
CA GLU A 77 -5.80 -13.21 -11.43
C GLU A 77 -7.34 -13.06 -11.48
N LEU A 78 -7.86 -12.05 -12.20
CA LEU A 78 -9.31 -11.79 -12.35
C LEU A 78 -9.91 -12.28 -13.68
N ASN A 79 -9.16 -13.01 -14.50
CA ASN A 79 -9.62 -13.60 -15.77
C ASN A 79 -9.75 -15.11 -15.71
#